data_AF-A0A444JY21-F1
#
_entry.id   AF-A0A444JY21-F1
#
_cell.length_a   1.000
_cell.length_b   1.000
_cell.length_c   1.000
_cell.angle_alpha   90.00
_cell.angle_beta   90.00
_cell.angle_gamma   90.00
#
_symmetry.space_group_name_H-M   'P 1'
#
loop_
_entity.id
_entity.type
_entity.pdbx_description
1 polymer ?
#
loop_
_entity_poly.entity_id
_entity_poly.type
_entity_poly.pdbx_seq_one_letter_code
_entity_poly.pdbx_strand_id
1 'polypeptide(L)'
;PIDWKLVTNLPVEDLSAAVEKLGWYALRWKAEVFHKVMKSGCRAEEARLETAERLAKFLALIAVVSWRIFFITMSARAKPDAAPDIVLTFAEITALDRIDASRTRPRLQRPTLAAYLLQIAMLGGYLARNHD
;
A
#
# COMPACT_ATOMS: atom_id res chain seq x y z
N PRO A 1 -5.03 -11.02 -27.27
CA PRO A 1 -3.62 -10.53 -27.23
C PRO A 1 -3.59 -9.16 -26.54
N ILE A 2 -2.52 -8.81 -25.83
CA ILE A 2 -2.34 -7.46 -25.28
C ILE A 2 -1.77 -6.57 -26.40
N ASP A 3 -2.37 -5.41 -26.64
CA ASP A 3 -1.92 -4.40 -27.62
C ASP A 3 -1.98 -3.00 -26.99
N TRP A 4 -0.83 -2.34 -26.87
CA TRP A 4 -0.70 -0.99 -26.29
C TRP A 4 -0.10 -0.03 -27.32
N LYS A 5 -0.79 1.10 -27.54
CA LYS A 5 -0.29 2.24 -28.32
C LYS A 5 -0.26 3.45 -27.40
N LEU A 6 0.95 3.92 -27.08
CA LEU A 6 1.17 5.03 -26.15
C LEU A 6 1.60 6.26 -26.92
N VAL A 7 0.96 7.40 -26.63
CA VAL A 7 1.37 8.72 -27.12
C VAL A 7 2.05 9.43 -25.96
N THR A 8 3.26 9.96 -26.20
CA THR A 8 4.05 10.63 -25.17
C THR A 8 4.76 11.85 -25.76
N ASN A 9 4.97 12.87 -24.93
CA ASN A 9 5.82 14.03 -25.24
C ASN A 9 7.28 13.82 -24.83
N LEU A 10 7.63 12.63 -24.33
CA LEU A 10 8.98 12.26 -23.94
C LEU A 10 9.75 11.66 -25.14
N PRO A 11 11.08 11.87 -25.22
CA PRO A 11 11.88 11.30 -26.29
C PRO A 11 11.90 9.76 -26.21
N VAL A 12 11.82 9.13 -27.38
CA VAL A 12 11.88 7.67 -27.57
C VAL A 12 12.79 7.41 -28.78
N GLU A 13 14.10 7.43 -28.52
CA GLU A 13 15.12 7.32 -29.57
C GLU A 13 15.57 5.87 -29.82
N ASP A 14 15.38 4.99 -28.82
CA ASP A 14 15.75 3.58 -28.91
C ASP A 14 14.75 2.66 -28.18
N LEU A 15 14.99 1.35 -28.30
CA LEU A 15 14.17 0.32 -27.66
C LEU A 15 14.18 0.43 -26.12
N SER A 16 15.32 0.78 -25.53
CA SER A 16 15.45 0.90 -24.07
C SER A 16 14.55 2.01 -23.54
N ALA A 17 14.56 3.16 -24.21
CA ALA A 17 13.67 4.27 -23.96
C ALA A 17 12.21 3.82 -24.12
N ALA A 18 11.85 3.11 -25.19
CA ALA A 18 10.47 2.63 -25.37
C ALA A 18 10.02 1.70 -24.22
N VAL A 19 10.87 0.75 -23.83
CA VAL A 19 10.61 -0.19 -22.72
C VAL A 19 10.45 0.53 -21.39
N GLU A 20 11.25 1.57 -21.14
CA GLU A 20 11.12 2.40 -19.94
C GLU A 20 9.73 3.05 -19.87
N LYS A 21 9.25 3.66 -20.97
CA LYS A 21 7.94 4.34 -20.99
C LYS A 21 6.80 3.32 -20.85
N LEU A 22 6.94 2.13 -21.43
CA LEU A 22 6.02 1.01 -21.17
C LEU A 22 6.02 0.63 -19.69
N GLY A 23 7.19 0.56 -19.07
CA GLY A 23 7.34 0.32 -17.64
C GLY A 23 6.64 1.38 -16.79
N TRP A 24 6.79 2.67 -17.12
CA TRP A 24 6.10 3.76 -16.43
C TRP A 24 4.58 3.67 -16.61
N TYR A 25 4.11 3.42 -17.83
CA TYR A 25 2.68 3.30 -18.10
C TYR A 25 2.07 2.08 -17.40
N ALA A 26 2.81 0.98 -17.27
CA ALA A 26 2.37 -0.19 -16.50
C ALA A 26 2.11 0.16 -15.01
N LEU A 27 2.81 1.15 -14.46
CA LEU A 27 2.56 1.63 -13.09
C LEU A 27 1.24 2.39 -12.95
N ARG A 28 0.56 2.79 -14.05
CA ARG A 28 -0.74 3.49 -14.00
C ARG A 28 -1.78 2.71 -13.19
N TRP A 29 -1.71 1.38 -13.21
CA TRP A 29 -2.61 0.51 -12.45
C TRP A 29 -2.57 0.76 -10.93
N LYS A 30 -1.48 1.34 -10.41
CA LYS A 30 -1.38 1.74 -8.99
C LYS A 30 -2.49 2.70 -8.57
N ALA A 31 -2.98 3.56 -9.48
CA ALA A 31 -4.13 4.42 -9.19
C ALA A 31 -5.40 3.61 -8.91
N GLU A 32 -5.64 2.52 -9.66
CA GLU A 32 -6.78 1.62 -9.43
C GLU A 32 -6.63 0.83 -8.14
N VAL A 33 -5.40 0.42 -7.79
CA VAL A 33 -5.13 -0.23 -6.51
C VAL A 33 -5.43 0.74 -5.35
N PHE A 34 -5.04 2.00 -5.46
CA PHE A 34 -5.40 3.03 -4.47
C PHE A 34 -6.92 3.22 -4.37
N HIS A 35 -7.64 3.33 -5.49
CA HIS A 35 -9.10 3.39 -5.48
C HIS A 35 -9.73 2.15 -4.85
N LYS A 36 -9.19 0.95 -5.10
CA LYS A 36 -9.66 -0.30 -4.48
C LYS A 36 -9.43 -0.29 -2.96
N VAL A 37 -8.27 0.18 -2.49
CA VAL A 37 -8.01 0.36 -1.05
C VAL A 37 -9.03 1.32 -0.45
N MET A 38 -9.31 2.45 -1.10
CA MET A 38 -10.25 3.44 -0.60
C MET A 38 -11.69 2.94 -0.58
N LYS A 39 -12.18 2.45 -1.71
CA LYS A 39 -13.58 2.07 -1.90
C LYS A 39 -13.91 0.77 -1.19
N SER A 40 -13.19 -0.30 -1.51
CA SER A 40 -13.47 -1.63 -0.98
C SER A 40 -12.78 -1.90 0.35
N GLY A 41 -11.51 -1.48 0.49
CA GLY A 41 -10.74 -1.70 1.73
C GLY A 41 -11.24 -0.86 2.90
N CYS A 42 -11.35 0.46 2.70
CA CYS A 42 -11.85 1.39 3.71
C CYS A 42 -13.37 1.60 3.66
N ARG A 43 -14.07 0.92 2.74
CA ARG A 43 -15.54 0.95 2.61
C ARG A 43 -16.10 2.37 2.46
N ALA A 44 -15.36 3.23 1.73
CA ALA A 44 -15.70 4.65 1.61
C ALA A 44 -17.13 4.90 1.08
N GLU A 45 -17.62 4.05 0.17
CA GLU A 45 -18.92 4.18 -0.48
C GLU A 45 -20.09 3.63 0.40
N GLU A 46 -19.78 2.94 1.51
CA GLU A 46 -20.78 2.48 2.47
C GLU A 46 -21.16 3.58 3.48
N ALA A 47 -20.41 4.68 3.56
CA ALA A 47 -20.74 5.80 4.43
C ALA A 47 -22.12 6.38 4.08
N ARG A 48 -22.99 6.50 5.09
CA ARG A 48 -24.34 7.06 4.97
C ARG A 48 -24.43 8.41 5.66
N LEU A 49 -23.57 9.35 5.25
CA LEU A 49 -23.58 10.71 5.77
C LEU A 49 -24.66 11.54 5.05
N GLU A 50 -25.48 12.23 5.83
CA GLU A 50 -26.71 12.90 5.36
C GLU A 50 -26.47 14.11 4.44
N THR A 51 -25.27 14.71 4.46
CA THR A 51 -24.95 15.90 3.67
C THR A 51 -23.70 15.69 2.82
N ALA A 52 -23.70 16.30 1.63
CA ALA A 52 -22.57 16.27 0.72
C ALA A 52 -21.27 16.81 1.37
N GLU A 53 -21.40 17.85 2.20
CA GLU A 53 -20.24 18.43 2.91
C GLU A 53 -19.63 17.45 3.94
N ARG A 54 -20.47 16.74 4.71
CA ARG A 54 -19.99 15.72 5.65
C ARG A 54 -19.34 14.56 4.90
N LEU A 55 -19.95 14.13 3.79
CA LEU A 55 -19.39 13.10 2.93
C LEU A 55 -18.03 13.51 2.37
N ALA A 56 -17.88 14.73 1.86
CA ALA A 56 -16.61 15.23 1.33
C ALA A 56 -15.51 15.25 2.41
N LYS A 57 -15.82 15.73 3.62
CA LYS A 57 -14.89 15.72 4.76
C LYS A 57 -14.46 14.30 5.15
N PHE A 58 -15.40 13.37 5.18
CA PHE A 58 -15.12 11.96 5.45
C PHE A 58 -14.23 11.34 4.36
N LEU A 59 -14.56 11.56 3.08
CA LEU A 59 -13.78 11.05 1.96
C LEU A 59 -12.35 11.62 1.95
N ALA A 60 -12.17 12.89 2.33
CA ALA A 60 -10.84 13.48 2.46
C ALA A 60 -10.00 12.76 3.54
N LEU A 61 -10.58 12.48 4.71
CA LEU A 61 -9.89 11.74 5.77
C LEU A 61 -9.59 10.30 5.33
N ILE A 62 -10.57 9.61 4.75
CA ILE A 62 -10.39 8.24 4.26
C ILE A 62 -9.33 8.18 3.17
N ALA A 63 -9.25 9.18 2.28
CA ALA A 63 -8.22 9.22 1.26
C ALA A 63 -6.80 9.24 1.83
N VAL A 64 -6.57 9.97 2.93
CA VAL A 64 -5.27 9.98 3.63
C VAL A 64 -4.97 8.60 4.25
N VAL A 65 -5.95 7.98 4.89
CA VAL A 65 -5.80 6.64 5.48
C VAL A 65 -5.54 5.60 4.40
N SER A 66 -6.31 5.62 3.31
CA SER A 66 -6.15 4.73 2.16
C SER A 66 -4.80 4.90 1.49
N TRP A 67 -4.32 6.14 1.37
CA TRP A 67 -3.00 6.42 0.83
C TRP A 67 -1.92 5.84 1.72
N ARG A 68 -2.05 5.96 3.05
CA ARG A 68 -1.09 5.41 4.00
C ARG A 68 -1.02 3.88 3.90
N ILE A 69 -2.16 3.19 3.85
CA ILE A 69 -2.23 1.73 3.66
C ILE A 69 -1.59 1.34 2.33
N PHE A 70 -1.96 2.03 1.25
CA PHE A 70 -1.40 1.81 -0.08
C PHE A 70 0.12 2.01 -0.10
N PHE A 71 0.62 3.10 0.48
CA PHE A 71 2.04 3.45 0.51
C PHE A 71 2.86 2.41 1.26
N ILE A 72 2.44 2.00 2.46
CA ILE A 72 3.14 0.97 3.25
C ILE A 72 3.18 -0.35 2.46
N THR A 73 2.04 -0.76 1.90
CA THR A 73 1.90 -2.01 1.14
C THR A 73 2.82 -2.02 -0.09
N MET A 74 2.81 -0.93 -0.87
CA MET A 74 3.61 -0.84 -2.09
C MET A 74 5.10 -0.69 -1.79
N SER A 75 5.47 -0.01 -0.71
CA SER A 75 6.86 0.11 -0.27
C SER A 75 7.44 -1.24 0.13
N ALA A 76 6.70 -2.05 0.90
CA ALA A 76 7.14 -3.39 1.29
C ALA A 76 7.24 -4.34 0.08
N ARG A 77 6.36 -4.20 -0.92
CA ARG A 77 6.46 -4.98 -2.17
C ARG A 77 7.66 -4.58 -3.02
N ALA A 78 8.01 -3.30 -3.04
CA ALA A 78 9.13 -2.80 -3.82
C ALA A 78 10.49 -3.08 -3.16
N LYS A 79 10.57 -2.97 -1.82
CA LYS A 79 11.79 -3.18 -1.04
C LYS A 79 11.46 -3.92 0.27
N PRO A 80 11.24 -5.25 0.21
CA PRO A 80 10.80 -6.03 1.38
C PRO A 80 11.81 -6.02 2.52
N ASP A 81 13.10 -6.04 2.21
CA ASP A 81 14.21 -6.11 3.18
C ASP A 81 14.66 -4.73 3.69
N ALA A 82 13.99 -3.65 3.27
CA ALA A 82 14.30 -2.32 3.75
C ALA A 82 13.99 -2.17 5.25
N ALA A 83 14.67 -1.22 5.90
CA ALA A 83 14.39 -0.90 7.30
C ALA A 83 12.98 -0.28 7.46
N PRO A 84 12.26 -0.58 8.56
CA PRO A 84 10.88 -0.15 8.75
C PRO A 84 10.72 1.36 8.92
N ASP A 85 11.75 2.05 9.40
CA ASP A 85 11.77 3.50 9.68
C ASP A 85 11.71 4.37 8.41
N ILE A 86 11.98 3.79 7.23
CA ILE A 86 11.75 4.44 5.94
C ILE A 86 10.26 4.78 5.73
N VAL A 87 9.37 4.02 6.38
CA VAL A 87 7.92 4.14 6.20
C VAL A 87 7.22 4.41 7.52
N LEU A 88 7.60 3.74 8.60
CA LEU A 88 6.96 3.79 9.92
C LEU A 88 7.69 4.75 10.85
N THR A 89 6.93 5.43 11.69
CA THR A 89 7.48 6.28 12.75
C THR A 89 8.06 5.45 13.88
N PHE A 90 8.95 6.06 14.67
CA PHE A 90 9.49 5.44 15.88
C PHE A 90 8.41 4.93 16.84
N ALA A 91 7.32 5.69 16.99
CA ALA A 91 6.20 5.30 17.85
C ALA A 91 5.43 4.08 17.30
N GLU A 92 5.18 4.03 15.98
CA GLU A 92 4.56 2.88 15.32
C GLU A 92 5.43 1.63 15.44
N ILE A 93 6.73 1.75 15.22
CA ILE A 93 7.70 0.64 15.36
C ILE A 93 7.70 0.14 16.81
N THR A 94 7.88 1.03 17.77
CA THR A 94 7.88 0.68 19.20
C THR A 94 6.59 -0.01 19.64
N ALA A 95 5.44 0.45 19.13
CA ALA A 95 4.15 -0.18 19.42
C ALA A 95 4.09 -1.60 18.83
N LEU A 96 4.50 -1.78 17.57
CA LEU A 96 4.51 -3.09 16.91
C LEU A 96 5.49 -4.07 17.57
N ASP A 97 6.65 -3.60 18.01
CA ASP A 97 7.63 -4.40 18.75
C ASP A 97 7.07 -4.91 20.08
N ARG A 98 6.42 -4.03 20.85
CA ARG A 98 5.78 -4.41 22.11
C ARG A 98 4.65 -5.41 21.90
N ILE A 99 3.85 -5.21 20.85
CA ILE A 99 2.78 -6.14 20.49
C ILE A 99 3.37 -7.51 20.12
N ASP A 100 4.41 -7.56 19.30
CA ASP A 100 5.03 -8.83 18.91
C ASP A 100 5.70 -9.54 20.09
N ALA A 101 6.36 -8.80 20.98
CA ALA A 101 6.96 -9.33 22.20
C ALA A 101 5.94 -9.95 23.16
N SER A 102 4.69 -9.47 23.14
CA SER A 102 3.60 -10.03 23.96
C SER A 102 3.04 -11.37 23.44
N ARG A 103 3.44 -11.81 22.24
CA ARG A 103 2.96 -13.06 21.65
C ARG A 103 3.71 -14.26 22.21
N THR A 104 3.00 -15.39 22.31
CA THR A 104 3.61 -16.69 22.67
C THR A 104 4.77 -17.08 21.74
N ARG A 105 4.69 -16.67 20.47
CA ARG A 105 5.77 -16.84 19.48
C ARG A 105 5.98 -15.51 18.74
N PRO A 106 7.01 -14.73 19.13
CA PRO A 106 7.41 -13.53 18.41
C PRO A 106 7.72 -13.86 16.94
N ARG A 107 7.32 -12.97 16.03
CA ARG A 107 7.50 -13.14 14.58
C ARG A 107 8.44 -12.10 13.97
N LEU A 108 8.72 -10.99 14.66
CA LEU A 108 9.73 -10.01 14.25
C LEU A 108 11.13 -10.51 14.59
N GLN A 109 11.60 -11.54 13.85
CA GLN A 109 12.98 -12.02 14.00
C GLN A 109 14.01 -11.12 13.30
N ARG A 110 13.57 -10.40 12.26
CA ARG A 110 14.36 -9.40 11.53
C ARG A 110 13.54 -8.14 11.35
N PRO A 111 14.12 -6.95 11.54
CA PRO A 111 13.40 -5.70 11.41
C PRO A 111 13.33 -5.28 9.93
N THR A 112 12.57 -6.03 9.12
CA THR A 112 12.35 -5.70 7.70
C THR A 112 10.96 -5.12 7.48
N LEU A 113 10.82 -4.23 6.51
CA LEU A 113 9.55 -3.59 6.18
C LEU A 113 8.46 -4.63 5.85
N ALA A 114 8.80 -5.73 5.18
CA ALA A 114 7.88 -6.84 4.94
C ALA A 114 7.41 -7.51 6.25
N ALA A 115 8.30 -7.70 7.23
CA ALA A 115 7.93 -8.28 8.52
C ALA A 115 6.98 -7.36 9.30
N TYR A 116 7.24 -6.04 9.32
CA TYR A 116 6.34 -5.08 9.95
C TYR A 116 5.00 -4.94 9.21
N LEU A 117 4.97 -4.99 7.87
CA LEU A 117 3.71 -5.03 7.13
C LEU A 117 2.90 -6.29 7.47
N LEU A 118 3.55 -7.45 7.58
CA LEU A 118 2.88 -8.68 7.99
C LEU A 118 2.25 -8.53 9.39
N GLN A 119 2.95 -7.89 10.33
CA GLN A 119 2.42 -7.58 11.65
C GLN A 119 1.14 -6.74 11.59
N ILE A 120 1.18 -5.64 10.82
CA ILE A 120 0.03 -4.76 10.61
C ILE A 120 -1.14 -5.53 10.00
N ALA A 121 -0.88 -6.35 8.98
CA ALA A 121 -1.90 -7.17 8.35
C ALA A 121 -2.53 -8.16 9.34
N MET A 122 -1.73 -8.79 10.20
CA MET A 122 -2.22 -9.71 11.23
C MET A 122 -3.09 -9.03 12.28
N LEU A 123 -2.77 -7.79 12.66
CA LEU A 123 -3.65 -6.98 13.51
C LEU A 123 -4.99 -6.67 12.84
N GLY A 124 -5.00 -6.57 11.50
CA GLY A 124 -6.21 -6.48 10.69
C GLY A 124 -6.93 -7.82 10.45
N GLY A 125 -6.48 -8.94 11.03
CA GLY A 125 -7.10 -10.26 10.92
C GLY A 125 -6.52 -11.17 9.84
N TYR A 126 -5.43 -10.77 9.15
CA TYR A 126 -4.74 -11.69 8.24
C TYR A 126 -4.05 -12.81 9.03
N LEU A 127 -4.31 -14.07 8.66
CA LEU A 127 -3.84 -15.21 9.44
C LEU A 127 -2.42 -15.68 9.10
N ALA A 128 -1.81 -15.15 8.03
CA ALA A 128 -0.49 -15.57 7.55
C ALA A 128 -0.37 -17.09 7.37
N ARG A 129 -1.37 -17.68 6.70
CA ARG A 129 -1.38 -19.11 6.34
C ARG A 129 -0.48 -19.33 5.12
N ASN A 130 0.25 -20.44 5.09
CA ASN A 130 1.17 -20.76 3.99
C ASN A 130 0.47 -21.10 2.66
N HIS A 131 -0.85 -21.30 2.69
CA HIS A 131 -1.66 -21.61 1.53
C HIS A 131 -2.97 -20.82 1.61
N ASP A 132 -3.07 -19.79 0.79
CA ASP A 132 -4.27 -19.04 0.42
C ASP A 132 -4.41 -19.00 -1.12
#